data_AF-A0AA88DS52-F1
#
_entry.id   AF-A0AA88DS52-F1
#
_cell.length_a   1.000
_cell.length_b   1.000
_cell.length_c   1.000
_cell.angle_alpha   90.00
_cell.angle_beta   90.00
_cell.angle_gamma   90.00
#
_symmetry.space_group_name_H-M   'P 1'
#
loop_
_entity.id
_entity.type
_entity.pdbx_description
1 polymer ?
#
loop_
_entity_poly.entity_id
_entity_poly.type
_entity_poly.pdbx_seq_one_letter_code
_entity_poly.pdbx_strand_id
1 'polypeptide(L)'
;MVPKSVYEHHNNPVFSTDRRVCTTKDEEQEAAKKEFLDIMRLFEAELGDKPYFGGETFGYVDVALVAFYSWFYTYETFGNFSIEAECPMLIAWGRSTNLLFN
;
A
#
# COMPACT_ATOMS: atom_id res chain seq x y z
N MET A 1 16.62 -18.66 8.38
CA MET A 1 15.89 -18.06 9.50
C MET A 1 16.61 -16.77 9.85
N VAL A 2 16.00 -15.60 9.59
CA VAL A 2 16.68 -14.30 9.74
C VAL A 2 16.59 -13.82 11.20
N PRO A 3 17.65 -13.25 11.79
CA PRO A 3 17.67 -12.81 13.18
C PRO A 3 16.66 -11.69 13.48
N LYS A 4 16.00 -11.74 14.64
CA LYS A 4 14.99 -10.75 15.08
C LYS A 4 15.50 -9.30 15.10
N SER A 5 16.80 -9.09 15.31
CA SER A 5 17.42 -7.76 15.36
C SER A 5 17.41 -7.01 14.02
N VAL A 6 17.17 -7.70 12.90
CA VAL A 6 17.05 -7.07 11.57
C VAL A 6 15.76 -6.25 11.45
N TYR A 7 14.76 -6.53 12.28
CA TYR A 7 13.46 -5.86 12.26
C TYR A 7 13.35 -4.62 13.14
N GLU A 8 14.38 -4.31 13.92
CA GLU A 8 14.42 -3.10 14.75
C GLU A 8 15.06 -1.95 13.98
N HIS A 9 14.36 -1.41 12.98
CA HIS A 9 14.73 -0.13 12.35
C HIS A 9 13.49 0.70 12.01
N HIS A 10 13.48 1.92 12.57
CA HIS A 10 12.63 3.08 12.27
C HIS A 10 11.14 2.81 12.01
N ASN A 11 10.33 3.16 13.01
CA ASN A 11 8.88 3.01 13.07
C ASN A 11 8.15 3.80 11.95
N ASN A 12 8.16 3.28 10.73
CA ASN A 12 7.27 3.73 9.66
C ASN A 12 6.00 2.87 9.70
N PRO A 13 4.84 3.45 10.07
CA PRO A 13 3.62 2.69 10.29
C PRO A 13 3.20 1.86 9.07
N VAL A 14 3.46 2.35 7.85
CA VAL A 14 3.14 1.66 6.58
C VAL A 14 3.87 0.32 6.50
N PHE A 15 5.21 0.32 6.55
CA PHE A 15 6.00 -0.92 6.49
C PHE A 15 5.66 -1.92 7.60
N SER A 16 5.24 -1.42 8.78
CA SER A 16 4.88 -2.26 9.92
C SER A 16 3.52 -2.97 9.73
N THR A 17 2.53 -2.29 9.15
CA THR A 17 1.20 -2.85 8.88
C THR A 17 1.25 -3.86 7.74
N ASP A 18 2.00 -3.55 6.69
CA ASP A 18 2.14 -4.39 5.49
C ASP A 18 2.70 -5.77 5.82
N ARG A 19 3.75 -5.80 6.65
CA ARG A 19 4.35 -7.05 7.12
C ARG A 19 3.33 -7.86 7.92
N ARG A 20 2.53 -7.22 8.77
CA ARG A 20 1.55 -7.91 9.61
C ARG A 20 0.43 -8.52 8.78
N VAL A 21 -0.05 -7.82 7.74
CA VAL A 21 -1.02 -8.37 6.77
C VAL A 21 -0.53 -9.70 6.16
N CYS A 22 0.77 -9.80 5.83
CA CYS A 22 1.33 -10.99 5.20
C CYS A 22 1.83 -12.08 6.16
N THR A 23 2.01 -11.80 7.45
CA THR A 23 2.71 -12.72 8.38
C THR A 23 1.92 -13.10 9.62
N THR A 24 0.82 -12.42 9.93
CA THR A 24 -0.05 -12.73 11.07
C THR A 24 -1.32 -13.45 10.61
N LYS A 25 -2.05 -14.07 11.54
CA LYS A 25 -3.28 -14.82 11.27
C LYS A 25 -4.39 -14.37 12.21
N ASP A 26 -5.62 -14.75 11.88
CA ASP A 26 -6.81 -14.56 12.73
C ASP A 26 -7.05 -13.06 13.06
N GLU A 27 -7.43 -12.73 14.30
CA GLU A 27 -7.85 -11.37 14.70
C GLU A 27 -6.78 -10.29 14.46
N GLU A 28 -5.50 -10.65 14.56
CA GLU A 28 -4.40 -9.69 14.34
C GLU A 28 -4.26 -9.34 12.85
N GLN A 29 -4.53 -10.30 11.96
CA GLN A 29 -4.49 -10.06 10.52
C GLN A 29 -5.65 -9.16 10.10
N GLU A 30 -6.85 -9.35 10.66
CA GLU A 30 -8.02 -8.49 10.39
C GLU A 30 -7.81 -7.06 10.87
N ALA A 31 -7.20 -6.86 12.04
CA ALA A 31 -6.84 -5.54 12.53
C ALA A 31 -5.81 -4.85 11.59
N ALA A 32 -4.77 -5.58 11.17
CA ALA A 32 -3.77 -5.08 10.24
C ALA A 32 -4.37 -4.74 8.87
N LYS A 33 -5.32 -5.54 8.36
CA LYS A 33 -6.05 -5.24 7.11
C LYS A 33 -6.82 -3.93 7.22
N LYS A 34 -7.53 -3.72 8.33
CA LYS A 34 -8.28 -2.48 8.56
C LYS A 34 -7.35 -1.27 8.60
N GLU A 35 -6.26 -1.35 9.36
CA GLU A 35 -5.26 -0.28 9.43
C GLU A 35 -4.65 0.01 8.04
N PHE A 36 -4.32 -1.02 7.27
CA PHE A 36 -3.80 -0.89 5.91
C PHE A 36 -4.79 -0.20 4.98
N LEU A 37 -6.06 -0.62 4.98
CA LEU A 37 -7.11 -0.03 4.16
C LEU A 37 -7.37 1.43 4.55
N ASP A 38 -7.35 1.76 5.84
CA ASP A 38 -7.50 3.14 6.29
C ASP A 38 -6.34 4.03 5.80
N ILE A 39 -5.11 3.51 5.74
CA ILE A 39 -3.97 4.21 5.13
C ILE A 39 -4.17 4.38 3.62
N MET A 40 -4.63 3.35 2.90
CA MET A 40 -4.89 3.45 1.46
C MET A 40 -5.97 4.48 1.13
N ARG A 41 -7.04 4.55 1.93
CA ARG A 41 -8.09 5.57 1.81
C ARG A 41 -7.57 6.98 2.04
N LEU A 42 -6.61 7.16 2.96
CA LEU A 42 -5.95 8.45 3.16
C LEU A 42 -5.14 8.86 1.92
N PHE A 43 -4.41 7.93 1.31
CA PHE A 43 -3.71 8.19 0.06
C PHE A 43 -4.67 8.52 -1.08
N GLU A 44 -5.77 7.80 -1.21
CA GLU A 44 -6.77 8.09 -2.23
C GLU A 44 -7.43 9.46 -2.03
N ALA A 45 -7.76 9.82 -0.79
CA ALA A 45 -8.30 11.13 -0.46
C ALA A 45 -7.29 12.26 -0.76
N GLU A 46 -6.00 12.04 -0.47
CA GLU A 46 -4.96 13.00 -0.79
C GLU A 46 -4.72 13.09 -2.30
N LEU A 47 -4.80 11.99 -3.05
CA LEU A 47 -4.70 12.00 -4.50
C LEU A 47 -5.86 12.80 -5.12
N GLY A 48 -7.10 12.53 -4.68
CA GLY A 48 -8.29 13.15 -5.21
C GLY A 48 -8.36 13.03 -6.74
N ASP A 49 -8.61 14.16 -7.41
CA ASP A 49 -8.67 14.23 -8.88
C ASP A 49 -7.32 14.53 -9.54
N LYS A 50 -6.22 14.58 -8.77
CA LYS A 50 -4.89 14.91 -9.30
C LYS A 50 -4.34 13.73 -10.13
N PRO A 51 -3.63 14.00 -11.24
CA PRO A 51 -3.00 12.92 -12.01
C PRO A 51 -1.82 12.29 -11.26
N TYR A 52 -1.18 13.02 -10.35
CA TYR A 52 -0.11 12.54 -9.46
C TYR A 52 -0.25 13.15 -8.06
N PHE A 53 0.38 12.55 -7.06
CA PHE A 53 0.46 13.16 -5.72
C PHE A 53 1.20 14.50 -5.73
N GLY A 54 2.16 14.66 -6.64
CA GLY A 54 2.80 15.96 -6.93
C GLY A 54 1.94 16.98 -7.70
N GLY A 55 0.67 16.68 -7.98
CA GLY A 55 -0.21 17.51 -8.81
C GLY A 55 -0.05 17.17 -10.28
N GLU A 56 0.36 18.14 -11.10
CA GLU A 56 0.56 17.97 -12.56
C GLU A 56 1.83 17.19 -12.93
N THR A 57 2.77 17.07 -11.99
CA THR A 57 4.07 16.40 -12.19
C THR A 57 4.28 15.28 -11.19
N PHE A 58 4.97 14.23 -11.63
CA PHE A 58 5.36 13.11 -10.76
C PHE A 58 6.23 13.59 -9.60
N GLY A 59 5.80 13.33 -8.37
CA GLY A 59 6.41 13.84 -7.15
C GLY A 59 7.07 12.76 -6.28
N TYR A 60 7.53 13.18 -5.11
CA TYR A 60 8.20 12.29 -4.15
C TYR A 60 7.30 11.14 -3.68
N VAL A 61 6.04 11.43 -3.36
CA VAL A 61 5.07 10.42 -2.91
C VAL A 61 4.79 9.42 -4.01
N ASP A 62 4.70 9.87 -5.27
CA ASP A 62 4.52 8.98 -6.42
C ASP A 62 5.68 7.98 -6.55
N VAL A 63 6.93 8.43 -6.39
CA VAL A 63 8.12 7.54 -6.41
C VAL A 63 8.07 6.50 -5.28
N ALA A 64 7.71 6.92 -4.07
CA ALA A 64 7.65 6.02 -2.93
C ALA A 64 6.52 4.98 -3.09
N LEU A 65 5.35 5.43 -3.53
CA LEU A 65 4.16 4.59 -3.62
C LEU A 65 4.20 3.65 -4.84
N VAL A 66 4.82 4.05 -5.95
CA VAL A 66 4.88 3.18 -7.15
C VAL A 66 5.75 1.93 -6.91
N ALA A 67 6.82 2.06 -6.12
CA ALA A 67 7.61 0.90 -5.70
C ALA A 67 6.77 -0.09 -4.87
N PHE A 68 5.89 0.46 -4.06
CA PHE A 68 5.01 -0.28 -3.17
C PHE A 68 3.79 -0.90 -3.89
N TYR A 69 3.32 -0.28 -4.98
CA TYR A 69 2.18 -0.76 -5.77
C TYR A 69 2.34 -2.21 -6.26
N SER A 70 3.56 -2.64 -6.60
CA SER A 70 3.84 -4.04 -6.99
C SER A 70 3.45 -5.07 -5.92
N TRP A 71 3.41 -4.67 -4.65
CA TRP A 71 3.07 -5.54 -3.53
C TRP A 71 1.57 -5.60 -3.25
N PHE A 72 0.75 -4.75 -3.87
CA PHE A 72 -0.71 -4.74 -3.69
C PHE A 72 -1.33 -6.10 -3.94
N TYR A 73 -0.94 -6.76 -5.03
CA TYR A 73 -1.39 -8.12 -5.34
C TYR A 73 -1.08 -9.11 -4.21
N THR A 74 0.09 -8.97 -3.58
CA THR A 74 0.49 -9.81 -2.45
C THR A 74 -0.42 -9.54 -1.25
N TYR A 75 -0.66 -8.27 -0.89
CA TYR A 75 -1.54 -7.93 0.23
C TYR A 75 -2.99 -8.38 0.02
N GLU A 76 -3.54 -8.18 -1.19
CA GLU A 76 -4.88 -8.65 -1.54
C GLU A 76 -5.00 -10.18 -1.43
N THR A 77 -3.98 -10.91 -1.89
CA THR A 77 -3.97 -12.39 -1.85
C THR A 77 -3.85 -12.92 -0.42
N PHE A 78 -2.91 -12.40 0.37
CA PHE A 78 -2.69 -12.87 1.74
C PHE A 78 -3.78 -12.38 2.70
N GLY A 79 -4.31 -11.19 2.44
CA GLY A 79 -5.35 -10.57 3.25
C GLY A 79 -6.77 -10.91 2.82
N ASN A 80 -6.98 -11.52 1.66
CA ASN A 80 -8.31 -11.85 1.12
C ASN A 80 -9.25 -10.62 1.08
N PHE A 81 -8.76 -9.50 0.55
CA PHE A 81 -9.51 -8.26 0.33
C PHE A 81 -9.15 -7.66 -1.04
N SER A 82 -9.86 -6.61 -1.46
CA SER A 82 -9.57 -5.88 -2.69
C SER A 82 -9.31 -4.41 -2.39
N ILE A 83 -8.14 -3.93 -2.79
CA ILE A 83 -7.77 -2.51 -2.73
C ILE A 83 -8.54 -1.76 -3.82
N GLU A 84 -8.80 -2.35 -4.98
CA GLU A 84 -9.60 -1.71 -6.04
C GLU A 84 -11.04 -1.44 -5.62
N ALA A 85 -11.65 -2.34 -4.85
CA ALA A 85 -13.01 -2.14 -4.35
C ALA A 85 -13.11 -0.99 -3.33
N GLU A 86 -12.05 -0.79 -2.54
CA GLU A 86 -12.00 0.20 -1.47
C GLU A 86 -11.42 1.54 -1.92
N CYS A 87 -10.47 1.49 -2.86
CA CYS A 87 -9.69 2.62 -3.33
C CYS A 87 -9.52 2.64 -4.88
N PRO A 88 -10.62 2.80 -5.63
CA PRO A 88 -10.61 2.69 -7.09
C PRO A 88 -9.74 3.75 -7.79
N MET A 89 -9.67 4.99 -7.29
CA MET A 89 -8.87 6.05 -7.91
C MET A 89 -7.38 5.81 -7.71
N LEU A 90 -7.00 5.28 -6.55
CA LEU A 90 -5.61 4.91 -6.25
C LEU A 90 -5.12 3.79 -7.18
N ILE A 91 -5.97 2.80 -7.46
CA ILE A 91 -5.65 1.74 -8.43
C ILE A 91 -5.57 2.28 -9.85
N ALA A 92 -6.49 3.17 -10.24
CA ALA A 92 -6.46 3.81 -11.55
C ALA A 92 -5.16 4.61 -11.75
N TRP A 93 -4.72 5.35 -10.74
CA TRP A 93 -3.43 6.06 -10.73
C TRP A 93 -2.24 5.12 -10.91
N GLY A 94 -2.21 3.98 -10.20
CA GLY A 94 -1.11 3.01 -10.35
C GLY A 94 -1.06 2.38 -11.74
N ARG A 95 -2.22 2.22 -12.40
CA ARG A 95 -2.30 1.75 -13.79
C ARG A 95 -1.83 2.83 -14.78
N SER A 96 -2.18 4.09 -14.56
CA SER A 96 -1.83 5.21 -15.46
C SER A 96 -0.35 5.61 -15.39
N THR A 97 0.31 5.36 -14.26
CA THR A 97 1.74 5.64 -14.04
C THR A 97 2.70 4.68 -14.77
N ASN A 98 2.16 3.79 -15.61
CA ASN A 98 2.87 3.08 -16.69
C ASN A 98 4.11 2.29 -16.24
N LEU A 99 4.03 1.63 -15.08
CA LEU A 99 5.17 0.90 -14.53
C LEU A 99 5.07 -0.61 -14.44
N LEU A 100 3.97 -1.31 -14.77
CA LEU A 100 3.95 -2.77 -14.54
C LEU A 100 3.11 -3.68 -15.47
N PHE A 101 2.80 -3.32 -16.72
CA PHE A 101 2.32 -4.34 -17.69
C PHE A 101 2.81 -4.04 -19.12
N ASN A 102 4.02 -4.52 -19.43
CA ASN A 102 4.41 -4.98 -20.77
C ASN A 102 5.16 -6.29 -20.60
#